data_AF-A0A957A435-F1
#
_entry.id   AF-A0A957A435-F1
#
_cell.length_a   1.000
_cell.length_b   1.000
_cell.length_c   1.000
_cell.angle_alpha   90.00
_cell.angle_beta   90.00
_cell.angle_gamma   90.00
#
_symmetry.space_group_name_H-M   'P 1'
#
loop_
_entity.id
_entity.type
_entity.pdbx_description
1 polymer ?
#
loop_
_entity_poly.entity_id
_entity_poly.type
_entity_poly.pdbx_seq_one_letter_code
_entity_poly.pdbx_strand_id
1 'polypeptide(L)'
;MLALLVLLSLGFAKAGPSSAQGSAETELAERYAPVIARKAQQRNCDNHGEAFRPVPVDVVLGRSDVVLRGPAGERIAAPTAADLYGRGDGWFLDFPGDALSPGCDYERWFDQIAADVPTTVYAHVVTEPGHDGFIALQYWLYWPYNDWNNRHESDWEMIQLVFPASSAEAALNVDPVEVGYSQHTGAERAEWQSTKLEKAGGHPVILASRGSHANHYGQGLYLGYSSDEGFGCDDTENATLREQAAVIVLPHQPTGPGDAFAWLSFAGRWGERRAEPNNGPTGPALKRQWDAPMSWAEDEWRGESLRVPSVSTIAPSATDFFCSAVSRGSMFYFAYLRQPWFVLGLAFAFPLAGLWLVRRTAWSPAPHTPVDRKRRAGEILRAAAVIYRRRLFLFAGIGFTFLPIGVVAAFFQWLAFDFTPLGTLASLADNDGIVGGVAALSSGAFTAPVAAVVVYAATAVAVDSLDRPAELSILGAHQQVLRRARHLTLASLRVFVVVALLTITVIGIPFAVVYLIWHSLANQAVMIEKISATAALGRSEEIVRGDTLRTFGVLAFVNLVIVAAGPVLGIVALFLWNPSLAVINLISAAAYAILVPYAGIVAALLFYD
;
A
#
# COMPACT_ATOMS: atom_id res chain seq x y z
N MET A 1 70.13 -15.13 65.15
CA MET A 1 68.84 -15.62 64.62
C MET A 1 68.43 -14.65 63.52
N LEU A 2 68.63 -15.01 62.24
CA LEU A 2 67.60 -15.52 61.31
C LEU A 2 66.40 -14.57 61.19
N ALA A 3 65.89 -14.13 60.03
CA ALA A 3 65.98 -14.53 58.62
C ALA A 3 65.50 -13.32 57.76
N LEU A 4 66.16 -12.96 56.65
CA LEU A 4 65.93 -13.39 55.25
C LEU A 4 64.64 -12.88 54.57
N LEU A 5 64.85 -12.07 53.52
CA LEU A 5 64.15 -11.89 52.23
C LEU A 5 62.64 -12.20 52.09
N VAL A 6 61.90 -11.35 51.35
CA VAL A 6 61.66 -11.48 49.89
C VAL A 6 61.01 -10.20 49.35
N LEU A 7 61.66 -9.61 48.34
CA LEU A 7 61.07 -8.65 47.40
C LEU A 7 60.20 -9.42 46.39
N LEU A 8 58.93 -9.02 46.24
CA LEU A 8 58.10 -9.43 45.11
C LEU A 8 57.71 -8.17 44.31
N SER A 9 58.40 -8.02 43.20
CA SER A 9 58.07 -7.15 42.08
C SER A 9 56.68 -7.51 41.52
N LEU A 10 55.69 -6.64 41.74
CA LEU A 10 54.44 -6.67 40.99
C LEU A 10 54.73 -6.13 39.59
N GLY A 11 54.89 -7.06 38.65
CA GLY A 11 54.96 -6.77 37.23
C GLY A 11 53.63 -6.18 36.74
N PHE A 12 53.75 -5.08 36.01
CA PHE A 12 52.69 -4.52 35.18
C PHE A 12 52.15 -5.57 34.21
N ALA A 13 50.90 -5.99 34.39
CA ALA A 13 50.11 -6.47 33.26
C ALA A 13 49.60 -5.22 32.52
N LYS A 14 50.28 -4.87 31.42
CA LYS A 14 49.72 -3.96 30.41
C LYS A 14 48.42 -4.60 29.92
N ALA A 15 47.29 -3.94 30.17
CA ALA A 15 46.07 -4.20 29.42
C ALA A 15 46.39 -4.12 27.93
N GLY A 16 46.07 -5.18 27.19
CA GLY A 16 46.15 -5.17 25.74
C GLY A 16 45.19 -4.14 25.12
N PRO A 17 45.33 -3.84 23.82
CA PRO A 17 44.59 -2.78 23.11
C PRO A 17 43.06 -2.98 22.98
N SER A 18 42.46 -3.95 23.66
CA SER A 18 41.05 -4.31 23.54
C SER A 18 40.06 -3.28 24.13
N SER A 19 40.50 -2.30 24.92
CA SER A 19 39.60 -1.30 25.53
C SER A 19 39.39 -0.05 24.68
N ALA A 20 40.35 0.30 23.81
CA ALA A 20 40.27 1.49 22.97
C ALA A 20 39.27 1.28 21.80
N GLN A 21 39.30 0.10 21.19
CA GLN A 21 38.44 -0.23 20.06
C GLN A 21 36.95 -0.26 20.44
N GLY A 22 36.60 -0.87 21.58
CA GLY A 22 35.22 -0.83 22.08
C GLY A 22 34.73 0.57 22.44
N SER A 23 35.63 1.47 22.87
CA SER A 23 35.26 2.88 23.11
C SER A 23 35.04 3.66 21.81
N ALA A 24 35.82 3.41 20.77
CA ALA A 24 35.69 4.07 19.48
C ALA A 24 34.46 3.60 18.70
N GLU A 25 34.13 2.30 18.75
CA GLU A 25 32.89 1.75 18.18
C GLU A 25 31.66 2.37 18.85
N THR A 26 31.69 2.53 20.17
CA THR A 26 30.61 3.18 20.93
C THR A 26 30.47 4.66 20.56
N GLU A 27 31.57 5.41 20.53
CA GLU A 27 31.56 6.81 20.14
C GLU A 27 31.05 7.00 18.70
N LEU A 28 31.48 6.13 17.77
CA LEU A 28 31.04 6.17 16.37
C LEU A 28 29.54 5.88 16.27
N ALA A 29 29.06 4.86 16.99
CA ALA A 29 27.67 4.47 17.01
C ALA A 29 26.74 5.51 17.65
N GLU A 30 27.20 6.22 18.69
CA GLU A 30 26.43 7.31 19.29
C GLU A 30 26.40 8.55 18.38
N ARG A 31 27.53 8.88 17.73
CA ARG A 31 27.65 10.05 16.83
C ARG A 31 26.66 10.02 15.66
N TYR A 32 26.41 8.84 15.10
CA TYR A 32 25.53 8.66 13.94
C TYR A 32 24.19 8.01 14.29
N ALA A 33 23.82 7.95 15.58
CA ALA A 33 22.58 7.33 16.04
C ALA A 33 21.36 7.90 15.27
N PRO A 34 20.50 7.08 14.65
CA PRO A 34 19.45 7.59 13.78
C PRO A 34 18.30 8.24 14.54
N VAL A 35 17.59 9.14 13.85
CA VAL A 35 16.25 9.61 14.23
C VAL A 35 15.23 8.78 13.47
N ILE A 36 14.32 8.12 14.17
CA ILE A 36 13.25 7.35 13.55
C ILE A 36 11.99 8.22 13.47
N ALA A 37 11.52 8.43 12.24
CA ALA A 37 10.29 9.11 11.92
C ALA A 37 9.22 8.09 11.54
N ARG A 38 8.04 8.18 12.18
CA ARG A 38 6.91 7.26 11.95
C ARG A 38 5.58 8.00 11.94
N LYS A 39 4.54 7.36 11.40
CA LYS A 39 3.16 7.88 11.46
C LYS A 39 2.68 7.87 12.91
N ALA A 40 2.13 8.98 13.37
CA ALA A 40 1.57 9.05 14.73
C ALA A 40 0.30 8.19 14.83
N GLN A 41 0.21 7.38 15.89
CA GLN A 41 -1.01 6.65 16.23
C GLN A 41 -2.02 7.61 16.88
N GLN A 42 -3.12 7.93 16.19
CA GLN A 42 -4.06 8.96 16.65
C GLN A 42 -5.01 8.48 17.75
N ARG A 43 -5.36 7.19 17.70
CA ARG A 43 -6.23 6.51 18.67
C ARG A 43 -5.83 5.05 18.75
N ASN A 44 -6.16 4.41 19.86
CA ASN A 44 -5.89 2.99 20.01
C ASN A 44 -6.57 2.19 18.88
N CYS A 45 -5.84 1.22 18.34
CA CYS A 45 -6.31 0.35 17.27
C CYS A 45 -6.59 1.10 15.96
N ASP A 46 -5.88 2.21 15.70
CA ASP A 46 -5.98 2.91 14.44
C ASP A 46 -5.21 2.16 13.34
N ASN A 47 -5.86 1.98 12.20
CA ASN A 47 -5.31 1.26 11.05
C ASN A 47 -4.62 2.22 10.06
N HIS A 48 -4.35 3.46 10.47
CA HIS A 48 -3.71 4.48 9.64
C HIS A 48 -2.42 5.04 10.25
N GLY A 49 -2.17 4.85 11.55
CA GLY A 49 -0.92 5.19 12.21
C GLY A 49 0.04 4.00 12.35
N GLU A 50 1.22 4.24 12.92
CA GLU A 50 2.17 3.20 13.30
C GLU A 50 2.12 3.04 14.83
N ALA A 51 1.72 1.87 15.32
CA ALA A 51 1.63 1.60 16.75
C ALA A 51 2.99 1.26 17.37
N PHE A 52 3.85 0.62 16.58
CA PHE A 52 5.12 0.07 17.05
C PHE A 52 6.27 1.06 16.83
N ARG A 53 7.38 0.79 17.52
CA ARG A 53 8.66 1.48 17.33
C ARG A 53 9.80 0.51 17.67
N PRO A 54 11.03 0.80 17.21
CA PRO A 54 12.18 -0.02 17.55
C PRO A 54 12.42 -0.08 19.06
N VAL A 55 12.61 -1.28 19.60
CA VAL A 55 12.81 -1.56 21.02
C VAL A 55 13.89 -2.63 21.20
N PRO A 56 14.57 -2.73 22.36
CA PRO A 56 15.48 -3.83 22.60
C PRO A 56 14.72 -5.16 22.71
N VAL A 57 15.34 -6.27 22.31
CA VAL A 57 14.75 -7.63 22.39
C VAL A 57 14.43 -8.04 23.84
N ASP A 58 15.07 -7.41 24.82
CA ASP A 58 14.82 -7.62 26.24
C ASP A 58 13.37 -7.30 26.65
N VAL A 59 12.62 -6.52 25.85
CA VAL A 59 11.19 -6.31 26.10
C VAL A 59 10.34 -7.55 25.84
N VAL A 60 10.83 -8.52 25.06
CA VAL A 60 10.13 -9.79 24.80
C VAL A 60 10.78 -10.98 25.52
N LEU A 61 12.09 -10.93 25.77
CA LEU A 61 12.80 -11.99 26.49
C LEU A 61 12.53 -11.93 28.00
N GLY A 62 12.51 -13.10 28.65
CA GLY A 62 12.25 -13.25 30.08
C GLY A 62 10.80 -13.05 30.51
N ARG A 63 9.87 -12.85 29.56
CA ARG A 63 8.46 -12.61 29.86
C ARG A 63 7.62 -13.89 29.88
N SER A 64 6.74 -14.00 30.88
CA SER A 64 5.90 -15.19 31.06
C SER A 64 4.86 -15.43 29.96
N ASP A 65 4.49 -14.39 29.22
CA ASP A 65 3.56 -14.44 28.08
C ASP A 65 4.25 -14.73 26.73
N VAL A 66 5.59 -14.75 26.70
CA VAL A 66 6.39 -15.19 25.55
C VAL A 66 6.88 -16.61 25.77
N VAL A 67 6.85 -17.41 24.69
CA VAL A 67 7.21 -18.82 24.73
C VAL A 67 8.22 -19.13 23.64
N LEU A 68 9.27 -19.88 23.98
CA LEU A 68 10.16 -20.49 22.99
C LEU A 68 9.72 -21.94 22.75
N ARG A 69 9.49 -22.27 21.49
CA ARG A 69 9.00 -23.59 21.04
C ARG A 69 10.06 -24.32 20.23
N GLY A 70 10.17 -25.62 20.47
CA GLY A 70 11.14 -26.48 19.81
C GLY A 70 10.53 -27.42 18.77
N PRO A 71 11.38 -28.00 17.89
CA PRO A 71 10.93 -28.86 16.79
C PRO A 71 10.35 -30.20 17.24
N ALA A 72 10.63 -30.65 18.46
CA ALA A 72 10.08 -31.87 19.05
C ALA A 72 8.90 -31.60 20.01
N GLY A 73 8.33 -30.39 19.97
CA GLY A 73 7.20 -29.98 20.82
C GLY A 73 7.62 -29.43 22.18
N GLU A 74 8.91 -29.11 22.36
CA GLU A 74 9.41 -28.46 23.57
C GLU A 74 8.76 -27.08 23.76
N ARG A 75 8.60 -26.69 25.02
CA ARG A 75 8.02 -25.40 25.40
C ARG A 75 8.77 -24.81 26.59
N ILE A 76 9.44 -23.68 26.37
CA ILE A 76 10.14 -22.91 27.40
C ILE A 76 9.36 -21.60 27.59
N ALA A 77 8.76 -21.41 28.75
CA ALA A 77 8.09 -20.15 29.10
C ALA A 77 9.11 -19.14 29.63
N ALA A 78 8.90 -17.85 29.37
CA ALA A 78 9.84 -16.79 29.75
C ALA A 78 11.28 -17.04 29.26
N PRO A 79 11.48 -17.28 27.95
CA PRO A 79 12.80 -17.59 27.42
C PRO A 79 13.75 -16.41 27.58
N THR A 80 14.94 -16.66 28.09
CA THR A 80 16.03 -15.68 28.22
C THR A 80 16.99 -15.73 27.02
N ALA A 81 17.90 -14.77 26.91
CA ALA A 81 18.96 -14.82 25.89
C ALA A 81 19.78 -16.13 25.94
N ALA A 82 20.04 -16.64 27.15
CA ALA A 82 20.73 -17.92 27.37
C ALA A 82 19.93 -19.11 26.81
N ASP A 83 18.60 -19.07 26.92
CA ASP A 83 17.75 -20.12 26.36
C ASP A 83 17.80 -20.13 24.84
N LEU A 84 18.04 -19.00 24.18
CA LEU A 84 18.11 -18.91 22.71
C LEU A 84 19.48 -19.33 22.16
N TYR A 85 20.52 -19.31 22.99
CA TYR A 85 21.91 -19.51 22.58
C TYR A 85 22.12 -20.81 21.79
N GLY A 86 22.64 -20.68 20.57
CA GLY A 86 23.02 -21.79 19.69
C GLY A 86 21.85 -22.66 19.20
N ARG A 87 20.60 -22.25 19.38
CA ARG A 87 19.44 -23.02 18.88
C ARG A 87 19.24 -22.82 17.38
N GLY A 88 18.93 -23.92 16.70
CA GLY A 88 18.75 -23.98 15.24
C GLY A 88 17.37 -23.51 14.74
N ASP A 89 17.20 -23.57 13.42
CA ASP A 89 16.03 -23.12 12.64
C ASP A 89 14.69 -23.80 12.99
N GLY A 90 14.73 -24.95 13.67
CA GLY A 90 13.56 -25.64 14.18
C GLY A 90 12.88 -24.96 15.38
N TRP A 91 13.55 -23.98 15.99
CA TRP A 91 13.07 -23.24 17.16
C TRP A 91 12.44 -21.90 16.78
N PHE A 92 11.46 -21.45 17.56
CA PHE A 92 10.80 -20.17 17.32
C PHE A 92 10.22 -19.56 18.60
N LEU A 93 10.25 -18.23 18.69
CA LEU A 93 9.49 -17.49 19.70
C LEU A 93 8.00 -17.45 19.32
N ASP A 94 7.12 -17.27 20.30
CA ASP A 94 5.66 -17.23 20.12
C ASP A 94 5.11 -16.18 21.08
N PHE A 95 4.49 -15.13 20.54
CA PHE A 95 3.98 -13.98 21.29
C PHE A 95 2.48 -14.15 21.60
N PRO A 96 1.93 -13.38 22.56
CA PRO A 96 0.51 -13.50 22.88
C PRO A 96 -0.35 -12.83 21.79
N GLY A 97 -1.00 -13.62 20.95
CA GLY A 97 -1.93 -13.10 19.95
C GLY A 97 -2.26 -14.07 18.81
N ASP A 98 -2.91 -13.56 17.77
CA ASP A 98 -3.05 -14.22 16.47
C ASP A 98 -2.51 -13.27 15.40
N ALA A 99 -1.27 -13.52 14.94
CA ALA A 99 -0.59 -12.65 13.98
C ALA A 99 -1.37 -12.46 12.68
N LEU A 100 -2.24 -13.40 12.27
CA LEU A 100 -3.02 -13.27 11.04
C LEU A 100 -4.31 -12.47 11.23
N SER A 101 -4.68 -12.20 12.49
CA SER A 101 -5.87 -11.45 12.87
C SER A 101 -5.63 -10.68 14.16
N PRO A 102 -4.66 -9.75 14.13
CA PRO A 102 -4.13 -9.13 15.34
C PRO A 102 -5.19 -8.33 16.09
N GLY A 103 -6.22 -7.82 15.40
CA GLY A 103 -7.22 -6.95 15.99
C GLY A 103 -6.52 -5.75 16.62
N CYS A 104 -6.46 -5.73 17.95
CA CYS A 104 -5.70 -4.73 18.72
C CYS A 104 -4.83 -5.39 19.80
N ASP A 105 -4.56 -6.69 19.66
CA ASP A 105 -3.87 -7.46 20.69
C ASP A 105 -2.41 -7.08 20.77
N TYR A 106 -1.70 -7.03 19.63
CA TYR A 106 -0.28 -6.66 19.61
C TYR A 106 -0.03 -5.19 19.97
N GLU A 107 -0.89 -4.25 19.57
CA GLU A 107 -0.76 -2.84 19.98
C GLU A 107 -0.91 -2.69 21.50
N ARG A 108 -1.97 -3.26 22.09
CA ARG A 108 -2.18 -3.21 23.55
C ARG A 108 -1.08 -3.94 24.31
N TRP A 109 -0.55 -5.01 23.75
CA TRP A 109 0.58 -5.73 24.32
C TRP A 109 1.85 -4.89 24.24
N PHE A 110 2.10 -4.24 23.10
CA PHE A 110 3.25 -3.34 22.91
C PHE A 110 3.23 -2.18 23.90
N ASP A 111 2.08 -1.52 24.07
CA ASP A 111 1.89 -0.46 25.06
C ASP A 111 2.24 -0.90 26.49
N GLN A 112 2.06 -2.18 26.82
CA GLN A 112 2.41 -2.72 28.14
C GLN A 112 3.88 -3.07 28.27
N ILE A 113 4.51 -3.63 27.23
CA ILE A 113 5.89 -4.13 27.31
C ILE A 113 6.93 -3.03 27.06
N ALA A 114 6.55 -1.95 26.38
CA ALA A 114 7.45 -0.89 25.94
C ALA A 114 7.16 0.49 26.53
N ALA A 115 6.17 0.63 27.43
CA ALA A 115 5.72 1.93 27.99
C ALA A 115 6.87 2.87 28.39
N ASP A 116 7.84 2.35 29.14
CA ASP A 116 8.96 3.12 29.72
C ASP A 116 10.31 2.85 29.02
N VAL A 117 10.28 2.19 27.86
CA VAL A 117 11.48 1.82 27.11
C VAL A 117 11.68 2.84 26.00
N PRO A 118 12.83 3.53 25.87
CA PRO A 118 13.03 4.47 24.77
C PRO A 118 13.05 3.75 23.41
N THR A 119 12.93 4.51 22.32
CA THR A 119 13.25 3.98 20.98
C THR A 119 14.72 3.55 20.98
N THR A 120 14.99 2.31 20.61
CA THR A 120 16.33 1.71 20.72
C THR A 120 16.72 1.00 19.43
N VAL A 121 17.97 1.19 19.03
CA VAL A 121 18.58 0.48 17.91
C VAL A 121 19.86 -0.23 18.37
N TYR A 122 20.22 -1.28 17.64
CA TYR A 122 21.44 -2.02 17.87
C TYR A 122 22.51 -1.61 16.86
N ALA A 123 23.68 -1.17 17.32
CA ALA A 123 24.80 -0.82 16.45
C ALA A 123 25.76 -2.00 16.29
N HIS A 124 26.19 -2.31 15.08
CA HIS A 124 27.24 -3.29 14.80
C HIS A 124 28.27 -2.67 13.85
N VAL A 125 29.54 -2.71 14.25
CA VAL A 125 30.66 -2.16 13.48
C VAL A 125 31.47 -3.33 12.91
N VAL A 126 31.63 -3.36 11.59
CA VAL A 126 32.19 -4.53 10.90
C VAL A 126 32.98 -4.15 9.65
N THR A 127 34.08 -4.88 9.42
CA THR A 127 34.88 -4.83 8.20
C THR A 127 34.67 -6.10 7.39
N GLU A 128 34.74 -6.01 6.06
CA GLU A 128 34.61 -7.17 5.17
C GLU A 128 35.97 -7.58 4.57
N PRO A 129 36.39 -8.86 4.68
CA PRO A 129 37.58 -9.35 4.00
C PRO A 129 37.49 -9.17 2.48
N GLY A 130 38.46 -8.47 1.89
CA GLY A 130 38.48 -8.17 0.45
C GLY A 130 38.06 -6.74 0.10
N HIS A 131 37.49 -6.00 1.07
CA HIS A 131 37.14 -4.58 0.94
C HIS A 131 37.99 -3.73 1.89
N ASP A 132 39.31 -3.88 1.77
CA ASP A 132 40.28 -3.16 2.60
C ASP A 132 40.08 -1.64 2.52
N GLY A 133 40.17 -0.96 3.66
CA GLY A 133 40.00 0.49 3.75
C GLY A 133 38.55 0.96 3.87
N PHE A 134 37.60 0.03 4.00
CA PHE A 134 36.22 0.34 4.34
C PHE A 134 35.78 -0.34 5.65
N ILE A 135 34.90 0.34 6.37
CA ILE A 135 34.21 -0.18 7.56
C ILE A 135 32.74 0.23 7.50
N ALA A 136 31.87 -0.67 7.92
CA ALA A 136 30.43 -0.46 7.96
C ALA A 136 29.96 -0.27 9.40
N LEU A 137 29.08 0.71 9.61
CA LEU A 137 28.30 0.89 10.81
C LEU A 137 26.84 0.56 10.49
N GLN A 138 26.34 -0.52 11.07
CA GLN A 138 24.98 -0.98 10.89
C GLN A 138 24.15 -0.60 12.11
N TYR A 139 22.95 -0.07 11.89
CA TYR A 139 21.93 0.05 12.91
C TYR A 139 20.81 -0.93 12.60
N TRP A 140 20.55 -1.87 13.50
CA TRP A 140 19.49 -2.86 13.43
C TRP A 140 18.31 -2.44 14.31
N LEU A 141 17.11 -2.50 13.73
CA LEU A 141 15.85 -2.05 14.33
C LEU A 141 14.97 -3.28 14.58
N TYR A 142 14.71 -3.59 15.85
CA TYR A 142 13.81 -4.68 16.23
C TYR A 142 12.40 -4.14 16.47
N TRP A 143 11.44 -4.67 15.72
CA TRP A 143 10.02 -4.35 15.88
C TRP A 143 9.30 -5.55 16.46
N PRO A 144 8.38 -5.41 17.43
CA PRO A 144 7.70 -6.59 17.99
C PRO A 144 6.64 -7.23 17.09
N TYR A 145 6.14 -6.52 16.07
CA TYR A 145 5.10 -7.03 15.18
C TYR A 145 5.07 -6.26 13.85
N ASN A 146 4.97 -6.98 12.73
CA ASN A 146 4.78 -6.43 11.38
C ASN A 146 3.29 -6.56 10.98
N ASP A 147 2.61 -5.42 10.82
CA ASP A 147 1.20 -5.35 10.38
C ASP A 147 1.07 -4.91 8.91
N TRP A 148 1.74 -5.64 8.02
CA TRP A 148 1.67 -5.39 6.57
C TRP A 148 1.05 -6.53 5.77
N ASN A 149 1.31 -6.57 4.46
CA ASN A 149 0.78 -7.56 3.53
C ASN A 149 1.28 -9.00 3.81
N ASN A 150 2.24 -9.16 4.72
CA ASN A 150 2.85 -10.41 5.14
C ASN A 150 2.90 -10.57 6.67
N ARG A 151 1.88 -10.12 7.40
CA ARG A 151 1.80 -10.17 8.88
C ARG A 151 2.59 -11.27 9.57
N HIS A 152 3.50 -10.88 10.45
CA HIS A 152 4.24 -11.81 11.29
C HIS A 152 4.65 -11.16 12.62
N GLU A 153 4.88 -12.01 13.60
CA GLU A 153 5.49 -11.61 14.87
C GLU A 153 6.95 -11.25 14.66
N SER A 154 7.39 -10.21 15.36
CA SER A 154 8.68 -9.55 15.21
C SER A 154 9.01 -9.02 13.81
N ASP A 155 9.94 -8.09 13.74
CA ASP A 155 10.59 -7.66 12.51
C ASP A 155 12.03 -7.23 12.77
N TRP A 156 12.87 -7.34 11.75
CA TRP A 156 14.25 -6.85 11.77
C TRP A 156 14.55 -6.03 10.53
N GLU A 157 14.71 -4.74 10.73
CA GLU A 157 15.10 -3.78 9.72
C GLU A 157 16.49 -3.20 10.02
N MET A 158 17.11 -2.52 9.05
CA MET A 158 18.42 -1.89 9.27
C MET A 158 18.72 -0.69 8.38
N ILE A 159 19.63 0.17 8.84
CA ILE A 159 20.38 1.10 7.97
C ILE A 159 21.88 0.87 8.11
N GLN A 160 22.65 1.11 7.05
CA GLN A 160 24.10 0.90 7.04
C GLN A 160 24.80 2.14 6.49
N LEU A 161 25.81 2.61 7.22
CA LEU A 161 26.70 3.68 6.82
C LEU A 161 28.05 3.07 6.44
N VAL A 162 28.58 3.42 5.27
CA VAL A 162 29.88 2.95 4.77
C VAL A 162 30.90 4.06 4.91
N PHE A 163 32.01 3.80 5.60
CA PHE A 163 33.08 4.76 5.82
C PHE A 163 34.34 4.36 5.04
N PRO A 164 35.07 5.33 4.45
CA PRO A 164 36.36 5.10 3.80
C PRO A 164 37.47 5.05 4.88
N ALA A 165 37.35 4.11 5.81
CA ALA A 165 38.28 3.93 6.92
C ALA A 165 38.49 2.43 7.23
N SER A 166 39.65 2.08 7.77
CA SER A 166 39.99 0.69 8.13
C SER A 166 39.70 0.32 9.60
N SER A 167 39.24 1.26 10.42
CA SER A 167 38.87 1.03 11.83
C SER A 167 37.86 2.07 12.31
N ALA A 168 37.23 1.81 13.46
CA ALA A 168 36.29 2.74 14.09
C ALA A 168 36.96 4.07 14.48
N GLU A 169 38.20 4.04 14.98
CA GLU A 169 38.97 5.24 15.32
C GLU A 169 39.25 6.11 14.09
N ALA A 170 39.60 5.48 12.97
CA ALA A 170 39.80 6.19 11.72
C ALA A 170 38.47 6.75 11.19
N ALA A 171 37.38 5.98 11.32
CA ALA A 171 36.03 6.40 10.92
C ALA A 171 35.52 7.63 11.71
N LEU A 172 35.93 7.82 12.96
CA LEU A 172 35.58 9.03 13.74
C LEU A 172 36.12 10.34 13.12
N ASN A 173 37.12 10.24 12.24
CA ASN A 173 37.80 11.39 11.63
C ASN A 173 37.37 11.65 10.17
N VAL A 174 36.45 10.84 9.63
CA VAL A 174 35.93 10.98 8.28
C VAL A 174 34.40 10.87 8.27
N ASP A 175 33.77 11.42 7.25
CA ASP A 175 32.34 11.22 7.01
C ASP A 175 32.10 9.88 6.28
N PRO A 176 30.90 9.27 6.41
CA PRO A 176 30.47 8.19 5.54
C PRO A 176 30.51 8.62 4.06
N VAL A 177 30.73 7.67 3.16
CA VAL A 177 30.60 7.91 1.71
C VAL A 177 29.17 7.68 1.22
N GLU A 178 28.52 6.62 1.67
CA GLU A 178 27.14 6.28 1.32
C GLU A 178 26.41 5.63 2.49
N VAL A 179 25.08 5.69 2.40
CA VAL A 179 24.15 5.11 3.35
C VAL A 179 23.15 4.26 2.60
N GLY A 180 22.81 3.09 3.14
CA GLY A 180 21.79 2.19 2.61
C GLY A 180 20.67 1.99 3.63
N TYR A 181 19.43 2.16 3.18
CA TYR A 181 18.23 1.98 3.99
C TYR A 181 17.51 0.70 3.54
N SER A 182 17.36 -0.29 4.43
CA SER A 182 16.72 -1.57 4.07
C SER A 182 15.25 -1.41 3.73
N GLN A 183 14.82 -2.14 2.73
CA GLN A 183 13.45 -2.21 2.26
C GLN A 183 13.20 -3.67 1.89
N HIS A 184 12.52 -4.43 2.76
CA HIS A 184 12.29 -5.86 2.57
C HIS A 184 13.60 -6.64 2.40
N THR A 185 13.80 -7.35 1.29
CA THR A 185 15.06 -8.08 1.04
C THR A 185 16.16 -7.21 0.41
N GLY A 186 15.84 -5.99 -0.03
CA GLY A 186 16.78 -5.06 -0.67
C GLY A 186 17.08 -3.82 0.18
N ALA A 187 17.70 -2.82 -0.45
CA ALA A 187 17.92 -1.51 0.16
C ALA A 187 18.06 -0.41 -0.88
N GLU A 188 17.83 0.83 -0.48
CA GLU A 188 18.03 2.00 -1.32
C GLU A 188 19.26 2.80 -0.84
N ARG A 189 20.13 3.21 -1.77
CA ARG A 189 21.32 4.00 -1.44
C ARG A 189 21.10 5.51 -1.52
N ALA A 190 21.85 6.25 -0.72
CA ALA A 190 22.09 7.67 -0.86
C ALA A 190 23.54 8.00 -0.52
N GLU A 191 24.18 8.87 -1.31
CA GLU A 191 25.46 9.46 -0.92
C GLU A 191 25.28 10.28 0.37
N TRP A 192 26.29 10.30 1.24
CA TRP A 192 26.21 11.02 2.52
C TRP A 192 25.87 12.51 2.36
N GLN A 193 26.41 13.15 1.32
CA GLN A 193 26.19 14.58 1.02
C GLN A 193 24.95 14.85 0.15
N SER A 194 24.21 13.81 -0.23
CA SER A 194 23.01 13.96 -1.08
C SER A 194 21.89 14.71 -0.35
N THR A 195 21.15 15.53 -1.09
CA THR A 195 19.92 16.18 -0.61
C THR A 195 18.78 15.18 -0.38
N LYS A 196 18.91 13.97 -0.92
CA LYS A 196 18.04 12.83 -0.64
C LYS A 196 18.11 12.39 0.82
N LEU A 197 19.29 12.48 1.44
CA LEU A 197 19.52 12.03 2.82
C LEU A 197 19.27 13.16 3.81
N GLU A 198 18.10 13.15 4.43
CA GLU A 198 17.80 14.03 5.56
C GLU A 198 18.64 13.66 6.79
N LYS A 199 19.25 14.69 7.41
CA LYS A 199 20.04 14.55 8.63
C LYS A 199 19.59 15.58 9.67
N ALA A 200 19.33 15.16 10.89
CA ALA A 200 19.01 16.03 12.03
C ALA A 200 20.26 16.18 12.91
N GLY A 201 21.01 17.28 12.75
CA GLY A 201 22.23 17.50 13.55
C GLY A 201 23.35 16.48 13.29
N GLY A 202 23.39 15.85 12.12
CA GLY A 202 24.34 14.79 11.76
C GLY A 202 23.77 13.37 11.89
N HIS A 203 22.64 13.21 12.58
CA HIS A 203 21.92 11.95 12.72
C HIS A 203 21.08 11.66 11.46
N PRO A 204 21.25 10.50 10.78
CA PRO A 204 20.39 10.10 9.67
C PRO A 204 18.93 10.03 10.12
N VAL A 205 18.03 10.61 9.34
CA VAL A 205 16.58 10.50 9.58
C VAL A 205 16.06 9.31 8.77
N ILE A 206 15.45 8.35 9.47
CA ILE A 206 14.81 7.18 8.90
C ILE A 206 13.31 7.44 8.84
N LEU A 207 12.68 7.33 7.67
CA LEU A 207 11.23 7.30 7.58
C LEU A 207 10.78 5.84 7.48
N ALA A 208 10.30 5.29 8.59
CA ALA A 208 9.84 3.91 8.66
C ALA A 208 8.41 3.81 8.10
N SER A 209 8.23 2.91 7.15
CA SER A 209 6.93 2.60 6.56
C SER A 209 5.99 1.98 7.58
N ARG A 210 4.74 2.41 7.56
CA ARG A 210 3.69 1.87 8.43
C ARG A 210 3.46 0.39 8.14
N GLY A 211 3.48 -0.42 9.18
CA GLY A 211 3.24 -1.86 9.16
C GLY A 211 4.45 -2.68 8.68
N SER A 212 5.07 -2.31 7.55
CA SER A 212 6.20 -3.04 6.96
C SER A 212 7.55 -2.67 7.53
N HIS A 213 7.67 -1.48 8.12
CA HIS A 213 8.90 -0.91 8.67
C HIS A 213 10.04 -0.67 7.68
N ALA A 214 9.82 -0.89 6.38
CA ALA A 214 10.78 -0.56 5.33
C ALA A 214 11.25 0.90 5.47
N ASN A 215 12.56 1.12 5.33
CA ASN A 215 13.20 2.40 5.60
C ASN A 215 13.30 3.24 4.32
N HIS A 216 12.77 4.45 4.34
CA HIS A 216 12.83 5.39 3.21
C HIS A 216 13.48 6.72 3.57
N TYR A 217 13.96 7.39 2.53
CA TYR A 217 14.59 8.72 2.60
C TYR A 217 13.61 9.89 2.56
N GLY A 218 12.35 9.64 2.19
CA GLY A 218 11.34 10.69 2.08
C GLY A 218 9.95 10.19 2.41
N GLN A 219 9.03 11.14 2.59
CA GLN A 219 7.61 10.84 2.81
C GLN A 219 6.94 10.52 1.48
N GLY A 220 6.18 9.43 1.42
CA GLY A 220 5.42 9.04 0.25
C GLY A 220 4.87 7.63 0.34
N LEU A 221 4.05 7.30 -0.64
CA LEU A 221 3.67 5.93 -0.94
C LEU A 221 4.67 5.35 -1.95
N TYR A 222 5.28 4.22 -1.63
CA TYR A 222 6.30 3.55 -2.44
C TYR A 222 5.76 2.23 -2.96
N LEU A 223 5.83 2.02 -4.26
CA LEU A 223 5.37 0.80 -4.92
C LEU A 223 6.47 -0.26 -4.84
N GLY A 224 6.14 -1.43 -4.32
CA GLY A 224 6.97 -2.63 -4.42
C GLY A 224 6.29 -3.71 -5.25
N TYR A 225 6.98 -4.21 -6.26
CA TYR A 225 6.47 -5.26 -7.16
C TYR A 225 7.41 -6.47 -7.28
N SER A 226 8.43 -6.54 -6.43
CA SER A 226 9.44 -7.61 -6.36
C SER A 226 9.65 -8.06 -4.90
N SER A 227 10.48 -9.08 -4.67
CA SER A 227 10.91 -9.43 -3.30
C SER A 227 11.70 -8.29 -2.65
N ASP A 228 12.56 -7.63 -3.44
CA ASP A 228 13.54 -6.66 -2.96
C ASP A 228 12.91 -5.31 -2.61
N GLU A 229 11.71 -5.05 -3.13
CA GLU A 229 10.91 -3.87 -2.83
C GLU A 229 9.69 -4.22 -1.97
N GLY A 230 9.49 -5.50 -1.65
CA GLY A 230 8.25 -6.01 -1.08
C GLY A 230 7.11 -6.04 -2.09
N PHE A 231 6.11 -6.89 -1.87
CA PHE A 231 4.94 -6.96 -2.76
C PHE A 231 3.77 -6.18 -2.14
N GLY A 232 3.58 -4.94 -2.58
CA GLY A 232 2.62 -4.03 -1.98
C GLY A 232 2.99 -2.57 -2.12
N CYS A 233 2.48 -1.76 -1.19
CA CYS A 233 2.85 -0.36 -1.11
C CYS A 233 3.23 0.01 0.31
N ASP A 234 4.43 0.56 0.42
CA ASP A 234 5.05 1.06 1.65
C ASP A 234 4.65 2.51 1.86
N ASP A 235 4.23 2.86 3.07
CA ASP A 235 3.55 4.13 3.36
C ASP A 235 4.26 4.88 4.48
N THR A 236 4.95 5.96 4.08
CA THR A 236 5.64 6.90 4.98
C THR A 236 5.02 8.31 4.93
N GLU A 237 3.86 8.46 4.30
CA GLU A 237 3.17 9.75 4.26
C GLU A 237 2.92 10.26 5.68
N ASN A 238 2.92 11.56 5.96
CA ASN A 238 2.60 12.07 7.31
C ASN A 238 3.42 11.46 8.49
N ALA A 239 4.59 10.86 8.23
CA ALA A 239 5.52 10.36 9.24
C ALA A 239 6.18 11.53 9.98
N THR A 240 5.48 12.05 10.99
CA THR A 240 5.79 13.31 11.68
C THR A 240 6.29 13.11 13.11
N LEU A 241 6.02 11.95 13.72
CA LEU A 241 6.55 11.61 15.03
C LEU A 241 8.01 11.22 14.88
N ARG A 242 8.92 11.99 15.49
CA ARG A 242 10.38 11.81 15.37
C ARG A 242 11.01 11.52 16.72
N GLU A 243 11.72 10.41 16.81
CA GLU A 243 12.31 9.90 18.05
C GLU A 243 13.81 9.63 17.82
N GLN A 244 14.68 10.26 18.61
CA GLN A 244 16.12 9.97 18.61
C GLN A 244 16.35 8.61 19.26
N ALA A 245 17.07 7.71 18.57
CA ALA A 245 17.33 6.39 19.10
C ALA A 245 18.40 6.38 20.21
N ALA A 246 18.14 5.59 21.25
CA ALA A 246 19.19 5.06 22.11
C ALA A 246 19.93 3.92 21.38
N VAL A 247 21.24 3.78 21.64
CA VAL A 247 22.10 2.83 20.94
C VAL A 247 22.61 1.75 21.88
N ILE A 248 22.54 0.49 21.45
CA ILE A 248 23.19 -0.65 22.09
C ILE A 248 24.21 -1.23 21.11
N VAL A 249 25.49 -1.16 21.44
CA VAL A 249 26.55 -1.74 20.59
C VAL A 249 26.60 -3.25 20.77
N LEU A 250 26.49 -3.98 19.66
CA LEU A 250 26.53 -5.43 19.60
C LEU A 250 27.95 -5.93 19.35
N PRO A 251 28.36 -7.04 20.00
CA PRO A 251 29.54 -7.76 19.57
C PRO A 251 29.27 -8.48 18.25
N HIS A 252 30.32 -8.78 17.50
CA HIS A 252 30.20 -9.58 16.27
C HIS A 252 29.65 -10.99 16.53
N GLN A 253 30.06 -11.61 17.64
CA GLN A 253 29.52 -12.89 18.13
C GLN A 253 29.48 -12.90 19.66
N PRO A 254 28.49 -13.57 20.28
CA PRO A 254 28.44 -13.73 21.73
C PRO A 254 29.57 -14.64 22.23
N THR A 255 30.02 -14.39 23.46
CA THR A 255 31.11 -15.17 24.08
C THR A 255 30.65 -16.51 24.69
N GLY A 256 29.35 -16.67 24.91
CA GLY A 256 28.76 -17.88 25.48
C GLY A 256 27.30 -17.68 25.88
N PRO A 257 26.65 -18.71 26.46
CA PRO A 257 25.25 -18.63 26.88
C PRO A 257 24.99 -17.66 28.04
N GLY A 258 26.03 -17.30 28.81
CA GLY A 258 25.92 -16.29 29.88
C GLY A 258 26.12 -14.85 29.41
N ASP A 259 26.38 -14.64 28.11
CA ASP A 259 26.52 -13.32 27.50
C ASP A 259 25.15 -12.62 27.43
N ALA A 260 25.10 -11.31 27.67
CA ALA A 260 23.86 -10.53 27.51
C ALA A 260 23.32 -10.60 26.07
N PHE A 261 24.21 -10.78 25.09
CA PHE A 261 23.89 -10.90 23.67
C PHE A 261 23.84 -12.34 23.18
N ALA A 262 23.71 -13.33 24.08
CA ALA A 262 23.66 -14.75 23.74
C ALA A 262 22.61 -15.08 22.65
N TRP A 263 21.51 -14.30 22.60
CA TRP A 263 20.46 -14.40 21.59
C TRP A 263 20.94 -14.15 20.16
N LEU A 264 22.06 -13.46 19.93
CA LEU A 264 22.60 -13.22 18.58
C LEU A 264 22.92 -14.52 17.84
N SER A 265 23.28 -15.57 18.59
CA SER A 265 23.56 -16.90 18.02
C SER A 265 22.29 -17.70 17.67
N PHE A 266 21.10 -17.13 17.90
CA PHE A 266 19.84 -17.80 17.65
C PHE A 266 19.54 -17.91 16.15
N ALA A 267 19.55 -19.14 15.64
CA ALA A 267 19.25 -19.41 14.24
C ALA A 267 17.78 -19.74 13.96
N GLY A 268 16.94 -19.67 15.00
CA GLY A 268 15.49 -19.88 14.90
C GLY A 268 14.73 -18.65 14.40
N ARG A 269 13.40 -18.68 14.59
CA ARG A 269 12.47 -17.63 14.17
C ARG A 269 12.13 -16.71 15.33
N TRP A 270 12.27 -15.41 15.11
CA TRP A 270 11.77 -14.37 16.00
C TRP A 270 10.28 -14.22 15.73
N GLY A 271 9.43 -14.90 16.50
CA GLY A 271 7.98 -14.93 16.28
C GLY A 271 7.48 -16.25 15.70
N GLU A 272 6.14 -16.41 15.71
CA GLU A 272 5.48 -17.68 15.41
C GLU A 272 5.93 -18.30 14.07
N ARG A 273 6.06 -19.63 14.06
CA ARG A 273 6.47 -20.37 12.86
C ARG A 273 5.29 -20.54 11.90
N ARG A 274 5.44 -19.99 10.70
CA ARG A 274 4.48 -20.11 9.58
C ARG A 274 5.21 -20.45 8.28
N ALA A 275 4.46 -20.57 7.19
CA ALA A 275 5.04 -20.53 5.86
C ALA A 275 5.36 -19.08 5.49
N GLU A 276 6.42 -18.89 4.71
CA GLU A 276 6.71 -17.59 4.09
C GLU A 276 5.49 -17.13 3.24
N PRO A 277 5.15 -15.83 3.22
CA PRO A 277 5.91 -14.71 3.79
C PRO A 277 5.52 -14.31 5.23
N ASN A 278 4.64 -15.05 5.90
CA ASN A 278 4.09 -14.72 7.24
C ASN A 278 4.88 -15.32 8.40
N ASN A 279 6.12 -15.74 8.17
CA ASN A 279 6.94 -16.43 9.14
C ASN A 279 7.76 -15.41 9.95
N GLY A 280 7.96 -15.67 11.25
CA GLY A 280 8.86 -14.83 12.04
C GLY A 280 10.26 -14.73 11.40
N PRO A 281 10.89 -13.55 11.33
CA PRO A 281 12.18 -13.40 10.68
C PRO A 281 13.30 -14.13 11.44
N THR A 282 14.39 -14.39 10.75
CA THR A 282 15.67 -14.73 11.40
C THR A 282 16.32 -13.49 12.00
N GLY A 283 17.17 -13.68 13.00
CA GLY A 283 17.93 -12.59 13.63
C GLY A 283 18.98 -11.94 12.72
N PRO A 284 19.56 -10.81 13.13
CA PRO A 284 20.47 -10.00 12.31
C PRO A 284 21.75 -10.76 11.93
N ALA A 285 22.31 -11.55 12.85
CA ALA A 285 23.53 -12.33 12.62
C ALA A 285 23.39 -13.48 11.61
N LEU A 286 22.17 -13.79 11.16
CA LEU A 286 21.95 -14.75 10.07
C LEU A 286 21.81 -14.10 8.69
N LYS A 287 21.84 -12.77 8.62
CA LYS A 287 21.67 -12.05 7.36
C LYS A 287 23.03 -11.88 6.68
N ARG A 288 23.05 -11.91 5.35
CA ARG A 288 24.28 -11.75 4.56
C ARG A 288 25.05 -10.48 4.93
N GLN A 289 24.34 -9.39 5.13
CA GLN A 289 24.94 -8.10 5.47
C GLN A 289 25.70 -8.11 6.80
N TRP A 290 25.43 -9.04 7.72
CA TRP A 290 26.18 -9.12 8.99
C TRP A 290 27.66 -9.39 8.78
N ASP A 291 27.99 -10.29 7.84
CA ASP A 291 29.36 -10.73 7.56
C ASP A 291 29.93 -10.12 6.26
N ALA A 292 29.07 -9.79 5.29
CA ALA A 292 29.43 -9.24 3.99
C ALA A 292 28.71 -7.90 3.69
N PRO A 293 28.92 -6.86 4.54
CA PRO A 293 28.23 -5.58 4.45
C PRO A 293 28.49 -4.80 3.15
N MET A 294 29.71 -4.87 2.59
CA MET A 294 30.13 -4.12 1.39
C MET A 294 29.65 -4.84 0.14
N SER A 295 29.83 -6.17 0.08
CA SER A 295 29.25 -6.97 -1.01
C SER A 295 27.73 -6.84 -1.08
N TRP A 296 27.04 -6.79 0.07
CA TRP A 296 25.59 -6.53 0.10
C TRP A 296 25.24 -5.12 -0.44
N ALA A 297 26.05 -4.11 -0.12
CA ALA A 297 25.87 -2.76 -0.64
C ALA A 297 26.08 -2.67 -2.17
N GLU A 298 27.04 -3.42 -2.70
CA GLU A 298 27.32 -3.49 -4.14
C GLU A 298 26.20 -4.22 -4.89
N ASP A 299 25.73 -5.34 -4.36
CA ASP A 299 24.77 -6.22 -5.05
C ASP A 299 23.32 -5.75 -4.94
N GLU A 300 22.88 -5.30 -3.76
CA GLU A 300 21.45 -5.15 -3.44
C GLU A 300 20.97 -3.70 -3.38
N TRP A 301 21.89 -2.72 -3.27
CA TRP A 301 21.46 -1.32 -3.08
C TRP A 301 21.09 -0.65 -4.40
N ARG A 302 19.80 -0.38 -4.57
CA ARG A 302 19.24 0.38 -5.71
C ARG A 302 19.38 1.89 -5.53
N GLY A 303 19.42 2.62 -6.65
CA GLY A 303 19.56 4.07 -6.66
C GLY A 303 18.30 4.85 -6.24
N GLU A 304 17.12 4.33 -6.57
CA GLU A 304 15.83 4.98 -6.28
C GLU A 304 14.73 3.95 -6.04
N SER A 305 13.77 4.30 -5.18
CA SER A 305 12.49 3.60 -5.02
C SER A 305 11.37 4.20 -5.86
N LEU A 306 10.44 3.36 -6.32
CA LEU A 306 9.30 3.81 -7.11
C LEU A 306 8.24 4.51 -6.26
N ARG A 307 8.34 5.83 -6.15
CA ARG A 307 7.32 6.65 -5.49
C ARG A 307 6.04 6.71 -6.35
N VAL A 308 4.90 6.36 -5.76
CA VAL A 308 3.59 6.52 -6.39
C VAL A 308 3.31 8.02 -6.58
N PRO A 309 2.97 8.48 -7.80
CA PRO A 309 2.65 9.89 -8.02
C PRO A 309 1.41 10.30 -7.22
N SER A 310 1.50 11.40 -6.49
CA SER A 310 0.37 12.02 -5.78
C SER A 310 -0.65 12.71 -6.70
N VAL A 311 -0.44 12.66 -8.03
CA VAL A 311 -1.32 13.30 -9.00
C VAL A 311 -2.51 12.40 -9.29
N SER A 312 -3.71 12.87 -8.95
CA SER A 312 -4.95 12.17 -9.27
C SER A 312 -5.10 11.95 -10.77
N THR A 313 -5.31 10.71 -11.18
CA THR A 313 -5.66 10.37 -12.56
C THR A 313 -7.17 10.42 -12.75
N ILE A 314 -7.61 10.72 -13.98
CA ILE A 314 -9.05 10.80 -14.30
C ILE A 314 -9.77 9.44 -14.23
N ALA A 315 -9.01 8.37 -14.41
CA ALA A 315 -9.43 6.99 -14.20
C ALA A 315 -8.72 6.47 -12.94
N PRO A 316 -9.24 5.44 -12.25
CA PRO A 316 -8.52 4.73 -11.21
C PRO A 316 -7.09 4.44 -11.65
N SER A 317 -6.13 4.96 -10.87
CA SER A 317 -4.73 4.77 -11.15
C SER A 317 -4.40 3.28 -11.01
N ALA A 318 -3.50 2.79 -11.85
CA ALA A 318 -3.11 1.39 -11.78
C ALA A 318 -2.33 1.10 -10.48
N THR A 319 -1.59 2.09 -9.99
CA THR A 319 -0.83 2.03 -8.74
C THR A 319 -1.73 1.96 -7.52
N ASP A 320 -2.75 2.82 -7.39
CA ASP A 320 -3.67 2.77 -6.24
C ASP A 320 -4.50 1.50 -6.26
N PHE A 321 -4.92 1.07 -7.45
CA PHE A 321 -5.61 -0.21 -7.60
C PHE A 321 -4.70 -1.37 -7.20
N PHE A 322 -3.42 -1.37 -7.61
CA PHE A 322 -2.45 -2.37 -7.20
C PHE A 322 -2.30 -2.39 -5.67
N CYS A 323 -1.98 -1.26 -5.04
CA CYS A 323 -1.82 -1.16 -3.59
C CYS A 323 -3.07 -1.69 -2.85
N SER A 324 -4.26 -1.27 -3.30
CA SER A 324 -5.53 -1.68 -2.71
C SER A 324 -5.89 -3.14 -2.98
N ALA A 325 -5.55 -3.68 -4.16
CA ALA A 325 -5.80 -5.05 -4.53
C ALA A 325 -4.89 -6.01 -3.76
N VAL A 326 -3.60 -5.67 -3.63
CA VAL A 326 -2.64 -6.46 -2.84
C VAL A 326 -3.03 -6.45 -1.37
N SER A 327 -3.30 -5.29 -0.77
CA SER A 327 -3.75 -5.19 0.62
C SER A 327 -5.00 -6.02 0.91
N ARG A 328 -6.04 -5.91 0.06
CA ARG A 328 -7.27 -6.72 0.20
C ARG A 328 -7.02 -8.21 -0.08
N GLY A 329 -6.14 -8.51 -1.02
CA GLY A 329 -5.71 -9.87 -1.35
C GLY A 329 -5.04 -10.55 -0.16
N SER A 330 -4.11 -9.85 0.51
CA SER A 330 -3.47 -10.31 1.74
C SER A 330 -4.48 -10.58 2.85
N MET A 331 -5.47 -9.71 3.06
CA MET A 331 -6.54 -9.96 4.04
C MET A 331 -7.35 -11.24 3.74
N PHE A 332 -7.64 -11.51 2.46
CA PHE A 332 -8.28 -12.76 2.05
C PHE A 332 -7.36 -13.97 2.25
N TYR A 333 -6.06 -13.81 1.95
CA TYR A 333 -5.05 -14.84 2.17
C TYR A 333 -4.91 -15.18 3.67
N PHE A 334 -4.88 -14.19 4.55
CA PHE A 334 -4.88 -14.42 6.00
C PHE A 334 -6.15 -15.13 6.46
N ALA A 335 -7.31 -14.74 5.94
CA ALA A 335 -8.56 -15.45 6.22
C ALA A 335 -8.51 -16.91 5.74
N TYR A 336 -7.88 -17.18 4.59
CA TYR A 336 -7.66 -18.53 4.07
C TYR A 336 -6.73 -19.34 4.98
N LEU A 337 -5.61 -18.77 5.42
CA LEU A 337 -4.67 -19.42 6.34
C LEU A 337 -5.33 -19.79 7.68
N ARG A 338 -6.30 -18.99 8.15
CA ARG A 338 -7.04 -19.26 9.39
C ARG A 338 -8.22 -20.23 9.19
N GLN A 339 -8.98 -20.07 8.10
CA GLN A 339 -10.23 -20.80 7.85
C GLN A 339 -10.34 -21.23 6.37
N PRO A 340 -9.52 -22.20 5.92
CA PRO A 340 -9.37 -22.51 4.51
C PRO A 340 -10.67 -22.99 3.86
N TRP A 341 -11.43 -23.84 4.55
CA TRP A 341 -12.66 -24.42 4.00
C TRP A 341 -13.79 -23.40 3.84
N PHE A 342 -13.92 -22.45 4.76
CA PHE A 342 -14.90 -21.38 4.65
C PHE A 342 -14.58 -20.48 3.45
N VAL A 343 -13.31 -20.09 3.34
CA VAL A 343 -12.83 -19.23 2.26
C VAL A 343 -12.93 -19.91 0.90
N LEU A 344 -12.51 -21.18 0.80
CA LEU A 344 -12.67 -21.98 -0.42
C LEU A 344 -14.15 -22.14 -0.79
N GLY A 345 -15.02 -22.37 0.20
CA GLY A 345 -16.46 -22.44 0.00
C GLY A 345 -17.01 -21.18 -0.68
N LEU A 346 -16.64 -19.99 -0.19
CA LEU A 346 -17.00 -18.72 -0.81
C LEU A 346 -16.37 -18.56 -2.20
N ALA A 347 -15.08 -18.87 -2.33
CA ALA A 347 -14.33 -18.76 -3.58
C ALA A 347 -14.92 -19.63 -4.71
N PHE A 348 -15.56 -20.76 -4.40
CA PHE A 348 -16.30 -21.57 -5.37
C PHE A 348 -17.77 -21.14 -5.51
N ALA A 349 -18.43 -20.76 -4.42
CA ALA A 349 -19.84 -20.36 -4.45
C ALA A 349 -20.08 -19.14 -5.35
N PHE A 350 -19.22 -18.12 -5.30
CA PHE A 350 -19.37 -16.91 -6.12
C PHE A 350 -19.27 -17.18 -7.64
N PRO A 351 -18.21 -17.85 -8.15
CA PRO A 351 -18.15 -18.24 -9.56
C PRO A 351 -19.28 -19.17 -9.99
N LEU A 352 -19.70 -20.12 -9.15
CA LEU A 352 -20.81 -21.02 -9.45
C LEU A 352 -22.15 -20.26 -9.53
N ALA A 353 -22.39 -19.31 -8.62
CA ALA A 353 -23.54 -18.42 -8.68
C ALA A 353 -23.49 -17.54 -9.93
N GLY A 354 -22.32 -17.01 -10.29
CA GLY A 354 -22.10 -16.27 -11.54
C GLY A 354 -22.39 -17.12 -12.77
N LEU A 355 -21.87 -18.35 -12.83
CA LEU A 355 -22.14 -19.30 -13.92
C LEU A 355 -23.63 -19.65 -14.00
N TRP A 356 -24.29 -19.82 -12.86
CA TRP A 356 -25.72 -20.04 -12.79
C TRP A 356 -26.52 -18.85 -13.35
N LEU A 357 -26.15 -17.61 -13.00
CA LEU A 357 -26.75 -16.39 -13.55
C LEU A 357 -26.52 -16.27 -15.06
N VAL A 358 -25.29 -16.52 -15.53
CA VAL A 358 -24.93 -16.50 -16.96
C VAL A 358 -25.77 -17.51 -17.76
N ARG A 359 -26.07 -18.68 -17.19
CA ARG A 359 -26.94 -19.69 -17.82
C ARG A 359 -28.42 -19.34 -17.79
N ARG A 360 -28.87 -18.44 -16.88
CA ARG A 360 -30.27 -18.02 -16.74
C ARG A 360 -30.69 -16.92 -17.71
N THR A 361 -29.74 -16.28 -18.40
CA THR A 361 -30.05 -15.30 -19.44
C THR A 361 -29.95 -15.88 -20.85
N ALA A 362 -30.70 -15.31 -21.80
CA ALA A 362 -30.43 -15.55 -23.21
C ALA A 362 -29.25 -14.69 -23.66
N TRP A 363 -28.46 -15.25 -24.57
CA TRP A 363 -27.35 -14.56 -25.24
C TRP A 363 -27.59 -14.44 -26.74
N SER A 364 -28.61 -15.11 -27.29
CA SER A 364 -28.89 -15.17 -28.72
C SER A 364 -30.40 -15.27 -28.98
N PRO A 365 -30.94 -14.60 -30.01
CA PRO A 365 -30.26 -13.66 -30.91
C PRO A 365 -29.95 -12.32 -30.23
N ALA A 366 -28.94 -11.59 -30.73
CA ALA A 366 -28.61 -10.22 -30.26
C ALA A 366 -28.95 -9.18 -31.35
N PRO A 367 -30.25 -8.92 -31.61
CA PRO A 367 -30.65 -7.89 -32.55
C PRO A 367 -30.21 -6.52 -32.03
N HIS A 368 -29.57 -5.74 -32.90
CA HIS A 368 -29.08 -4.39 -32.60
C HIS A 368 -30.06 -3.31 -33.06
N THR A 369 -31.05 -3.67 -33.89
CA THR A 369 -32.17 -2.82 -34.31
C THR A 369 -33.46 -3.66 -34.38
N PRO A 370 -34.65 -3.08 -34.12
CA PRO A 370 -34.85 -1.75 -33.54
C PRO A 370 -34.29 -1.66 -32.11
N VAL A 371 -33.92 -0.46 -31.68
CA VAL A 371 -33.38 -0.22 -30.33
C VAL A 371 -34.49 -0.35 -29.28
N ASP A 372 -35.69 0.11 -29.59
CA ASP A 372 -36.90 -0.02 -28.77
C ASP A 372 -37.43 -1.46 -28.77
N ARG A 373 -36.89 -2.28 -27.86
CA ARG A 373 -37.22 -3.71 -27.75
C ARG A 373 -36.84 -4.24 -26.37
N LYS A 374 -37.73 -5.06 -25.82
CA LYS A 374 -37.42 -5.88 -24.64
C LYS A 374 -36.33 -6.91 -24.89
N ARG A 375 -35.33 -6.95 -24.02
CA ARG A 375 -34.14 -7.81 -24.08
C ARG A 375 -33.97 -8.54 -22.75
N ARG A 376 -33.25 -9.66 -22.73
CA ARG A 376 -32.70 -10.25 -21.50
C ARG A 376 -31.32 -9.66 -21.21
N ALA A 377 -30.82 -9.80 -19.98
CA ALA A 377 -29.53 -9.22 -19.57
C ALA A 377 -28.36 -9.57 -20.52
N GLY A 378 -28.19 -10.85 -20.87
CA GLY A 378 -27.16 -11.30 -21.82
C GLY A 378 -27.38 -10.82 -23.26
N GLU A 379 -28.63 -10.59 -23.68
CA GLU A 379 -28.95 -9.97 -24.97
C GLU A 379 -28.57 -8.49 -24.97
N ILE A 380 -28.77 -7.77 -23.85
CA ILE A 380 -28.32 -6.38 -23.69
C ILE A 380 -26.79 -6.31 -23.82
N LEU A 381 -26.05 -7.13 -23.08
CA LEU A 381 -24.58 -7.15 -23.11
C LEU A 381 -24.05 -7.47 -24.51
N ARG A 382 -24.65 -8.46 -25.20
CA ARG A 382 -24.22 -8.85 -26.54
C ARG A 382 -24.65 -7.84 -27.61
N ALA A 383 -25.86 -7.28 -27.52
CA ALA A 383 -26.32 -6.24 -28.43
C ALA A 383 -25.45 -4.99 -28.29
N ALA A 384 -25.11 -4.58 -27.06
CA ALA A 384 -24.17 -3.50 -26.82
C ALA A 384 -22.81 -3.76 -27.48
N ALA A 385 -22.30 -5.00 -27.41
CA ALA A 385 -21.01 -5.35 -28.01
C ALA A 385 -21.07 -5.32 -29.55
N VAL A 386 -22.20 -5.76 -30.14
CA VAL A 386 -22.43 -5.69 -31.59
C VAL A 386 -22.53 -4.24 -32.06
N ILE A 387 -23.28 -3.39 -31.33
CA ILE A 387 -23.42 -1.96 -31.61
C ILE A 387 -22.05 -1.28 -31.54
N TYR A 388 -21.31 -1.51 -30.45
CA TYR A 388 -19.98 -0.94 -30.25
C TYR A 388 -19.03 -1.33 -31.38
N ARG A 389 -18.93 -2.63 -31.71
CA ARG A 389 -18.02 -3.13 -32.78
C ARG A 389 -18.38 -2.60 -34.17
N ARG A 390 -19.67 -2.48 -34.49
CA ARG A 390 -20.13 -1.98 -35.80
C ARG A 390 -19.84 -0.49 -36.00
N ARG A 391 -19.81 0.29 -34.93
CA ARG A 391 -19.49 1.73 -34.96
C ARG A 391 -18.32 2.06 -34.03
N LEU A 392 -17.26 1.26 -34.11
CA LEU A 392 -16.10 1.34 -33.23
C LEU A 392 -15.54 2.76 -33.13
N PHE A 393 -15.30 3.41 -34.27
CA PHE A 393 -14.75 4.76 -34.31
C PHE A 393 -15.67 5.82 -33.68
N LEU A 394 -16.99 5.67 -33.82
CA LEU A 394 -17.95 6.59 -33.21
C LEU A 394 -17.91 6.47 -31.68
N PHE A 395 -18.03 5.25 -31.15
CA PHE A 395 -18.11 5.04 -29.71
C PHE A 395 -16.76 5.23 -29.01
N ALA A 396 -15.66 4.72 -29.59
CA ALA A 396 -14.32 4.98 -29.08
C ALA A 396 -13.99 6.49 -29.16
N GLY A 397 -14.39 7.17 -30.24
CA GLY A 397 -14.23 8.62 -30.36
C GLY A 397 -15.05 9.41 -29.35
N ILE A 398 -16.26 8.95 -29.01
CA ILE A 398 -17.04 9.51 -27.89
C ILE A 398 -16.30 9.33 -26.57
N GLY A 399 -15.82 8.13 -26.30
CA GLY A 399 -15.09 7.82 -25.07
C GLY A 399 -13.73 8.50 -24.97
N PHE A 400 -13.09 8.86 -26.08
CA PHE A 400 -11.83 9.61 -26.07
C PHE A 400 -11.95 10.99 -25.42
N THR A 401 -13.17 11.55 -25.31
CA THR A 401 -13.42 12.79 -24.55
C THR A 401 -13.15 12.67 -23.06
N PHE A 402 -13.03 11.45 -22.54
CA PHE A 402 -12.58 11.19 -21.18
C PHE A 402 -11.19 11.81 -20.95
N LEU A 403 -10.24 11.66 -21.89
CA LEU A 403 -8.87 12.16 -21.72
C LEU A 403 -8.76 13.69 -21.59
N PRO A 404 -9.31 14.53 -22.50
CA PRO A 404 -9.21 15.98 -22.37
C PRO A 404 -9.97 16.51 -21.15
N ILE A 405 -11.09 15.89 -20.74
CA ILE A 405 -11.76 16.27 -19.48
C ILE A 405 -10.82 16.05 -18.29
N GLY A 406 -10.02 14.99 -18.32
CA GLY A 406 -9.06 14.66 -17.28
C GLY A 406 -7.89 15.62 -17.23
N VAL A 407 -7.35 16.00 -18.38
CA VAL A 407 -6.29 17.02 -18.47
C VAL A 407 -6.79 18.35 -17.92
N VAL A 408 -8.02 18.76 -18.28
CA VAL A 408 -8.63 20.00 -17.78
C VAL A 408 -8.82 19.94 -16.27
N ALA A 409 -9.32 18.82 -15.74
CA ALA A 409 -9.51 18.67 -14.31
C ALA A 409 -8.18 18.64 -13.54
N ALA A 410 -7.18 17.91 -14.05
CA ALA A 410 -5.84 17.90 -13.47
C ALA A 410 -5.22 19.30 -13.46
N PHE A 411 -5.44 20.09 -14.52
CA PHE A 411 -5.01 21.49 -14.56
C PHE A 411 -5.70 22.35 -13.50
N PHE A 412 -7.03 22.21 -13.33
CA PHE A 412 -7.75 22.94 -12.28
C PHE A 412 -7.35 22.49 -10.87
N GLN A 413 -7.07 21.21 -10.68
CA GLN A 413 -6.60 20.67 -9.41
C GLN A 413 -5.19 21.16 -9.09
N TRP A 414 -4.28 21.16 -10.08
CA TRP A 414 -2.97 21.78 -9.97
C TRP A 414 -3.08 23.25 -9.57
N LEU A 415 -3.97 24.01 -10.23
CA LEU A 415 -4.25 25.40 -9.86
C LEU A 415 -4.76 25.52 -8.42
N ALA A 416 -5.65 24.62 -7.99
CA ALA A 416 -6.22 24.65 -6.66
C ALA A 416 -5.19 24.31 -5.57
N PHE A 417 -4.37 23.27 -5.75
CA PHE A 417 -3.44 22.82 -4.71
C PHE A 417 -2.16 23.62 -4.63
N ASP A 418 -1.62 24.08 -5.77
CA ASP A 418 -0.33 24.79 -5.78
C ASP A 418 -0.49 26.29 -5.51
N PHE A 419 -1.67 26.86 -5.77
CA PHE A 419 -1.91 28.30 -5.64
C PHE A 419 -2.92 28.67 -4.54
N THR A 420 -3.46 27.70 -3.79
CA THR A 420 -4.35 27.99 -2.65
C THR A 420 -3.95 27.21 -1.40
N PRO A 421 -4.34 27.65 -0.20
CA PRO A 421 -4.10 26.91 1.05
C PRO A 421 -4.81 25.55 1.13
N LEU A 422 -5.59 25.16 0.11
CA LEU A 422 -6.26 23.86 0.05
C LEU A 422 -5.26 22.70 0.06
N GLY A 423 -4.05 22.87 -0.49
CA GLY A 423 -3.00 21.85 -0.38
C GLY A 423 -2.60 21.53 1.07
N THR A 424 -2.63 22.55 1.94
CA THR A 424 -2.36 22.41 3.38
C THR A 424 -3.56 21.89 4.18
N LEU A 425 -4.79 22.07 3.68
CA LEU A 425 -6.00 21.50 4.29
C LEU A 425 -6.19 20.03 3.91
N ALA A 426 -5.77 19.63 2.70
CA ALA A 426 -5.79 18.23 2.27
C ALA A 426 -4.83 17.35 3.10
N SER A 427 -3.70 17.88 3.56
CA SER A 427 -2.80 17.17 4.49
C SER A 427 -3.33 17.09 5.93
N LEU A 428 -4.27 17.96 6.30
CA LEU A 428 -4.98 17.91 7.59
C LEU A 428 -6.21 16.97 7.55
N ALA A 429 -6.58 16.48 6.37
CA ALA A 429 -7.83 15.78 6.12
C ALA A 429 -7.87 14.32 6.58
N ASP A 430 -6.71 13.75 6.96
CA ASP A 430 -6.62 12.38 7.48
C ASP A 430 -7.28 12.21 8.87
N ASN A 431 -7.64 13.30 9.55
CA ASN A 431 -8.08 13.26 10.96
C ASN A 431 -9.59 13.49 11.19
N ASP A 432 -10.38 13.84 10.16
CA ASP A 432 -11.83 14.11 10.31
C ASP A 432 -12.59 13.64 9.07
N GLY A 433 -13.60 12.78 9.23
CA GLY A 433 -14.37 12.24 8.11
C GLY A 433 -15.07 13.30 7.25
N ILE A 434 -15.36 14.49 7.82
CA ILE A 434 -15.92 15.61 7.07
C ILE A 434 -14.83 16.30 6.23
N VAL A 435 -13.65 16.53 6.81
CA VAL A 435 -12.51 17.16 6.11
C VAL A 435 -11.91 16.20 5.08
N GLY A 436 -11.81 14.91 5.38
CA GLY A 436 -11.49 13.83 4.44
C GLY A 436 -12.47 13.75 3.28
N GLY A 437 -13.77 13.95 3.54
CA GLY A 437 -14.79 14.09 2.49
C GLY A 437 -14.56 15.33 1.60
N VAL A 438 -14.16 16.46 2.18
CA VAL A 438 -13.84 17.72 1.47
C VAL A 438 -12.50 17.62 0.71
N ALA A 439 -11.51 16.90 1.23
CA ALA A 439 -10.26 16.61 0.55
C ALA A 439 -10.48 15.63 -0.61
N ALA A 440 -11.33 14.61 -0.44
CA ALA A 440 -11.77 13.72 -1.52
C ALA A 440 -12.54 14.48 -2.62
N LEU A 441 -13.36 15.47 -2.23
CA LEU A 441 -13.99 16.43 -3.16
C LEU A 441 -12.94 17.23 -3.95
N SER A 442 -11.76 17.46 -3.38
CA SER A 442 -10.67 18.27 -3.94
C SER A 442 -9.65 17.43 -4.74
N SER A 443 -9.57 16.11 -4.51
CA SER A 443 -8.57 15.20 -5.10
C SER A 443 -8.98 14.54 -6.43
N GLY A 444 -9.99 15.11 -7.12
CA GLY A 444 -10.40 14.64 -8.45
C GLY A 444 -11.43 13.50 -8.46
N ALA A 445 -12.00 13.11 -7.30
CA ALA A 445 -13.01 12.06 -7.19
C ALA A 445 -14.27 12.29 -8.05
N PHE A 446 -14.58 13.55 -8.38
CA PHE A 446 -15.72 13.90 -9.25
C PHE A 446 -15.38 13.91 -10.73
N THR A 447 -14.12 13.84 -11.11
CA THR A 447 -13.73 13.96 -12.51
C THR A 447 -14.17 12.74 -13.32
N ALA A 448 -13.93 11.53 -12.81
CA ALA A 448 -14.36 10.31 -13.49
C ALA A 448 -15.90 10.23 -13.63
N PRO A 449 -16.71 10.50 -12.58
CA PRO A 449 -18.16 10.58 -12.71
C PRO A 449 -18.64 11.65 -13.69
N VAL A 450 -18.02 12.84 -13.71
CA VAL A 450 -18.38 13.91 -14.67
C VAL A 450 -18.08 13.48 -16.10
N ALA A 451 -16.90 12.92 -16.34
CA ALA A 451 -16.53 12.39 -17.65
C ALA A 451 -17.46 11.24 -18.08
N ALA A 452 -17.83 10.36 -17.15
CA ALA A 452 -18.79 9.29 -17.38
C ALA A 452 -20.18 9.83 -17.73
N VAL A 453 -20.67 10.89 -17.08
CA VAL A 453 -21.95 11.55 -17.42
C VAL A 453 -21.94 12.05 -18.87
N VAL A 454 -20.87 12.71 -19.30
CA VAL A 454 -20.74 13.22 -20.69
C VAL A 454 -20.73 12.06 -21.68
N VAL A 455 -19.94 11.02 -21.43
CA VAL A 455 -19.85 9.84 -22.29
C VAL A 455 -21.19 9.10 -22.34
N TYR A 456 -21.83 8.84 -21.20
CA TYR A 456 -23.15 8.18 -21.13
C TYR A 456 -24.21 8.99 -21.90
N ALA A 457 -24.24 10.31 -21.75
CA ALA A 457 -25.15 11.17 -22.48
C ALA A 457 -24.90 11.13 -24.01
N ALA A 458 -23.64 11.23 -24.44
CA ALA A 458 -23.28 11.16 -25.85
C ALA A 458 -23.58 9.78 -26.47
N THR A 459 -23.34 8.70 -25.73
CA THR A 459 -23.71 7.34 -26.17
C THR A 459 -25.22 7.16 -26.25
N ALA A 460 -26.01 7.74 -25.34
CA ALA A 460 -27.46 7.69 -25.41
C ALA A 460 -27.99 8.36 -26.69
N VAL A 461 -27.42 9.51 -27.08
CA VAL A 461 -27.73 10.17 -28.37
C VAL A 461 -27.34 9.28 -29.56
N ALA A 462 -26.16 8.67 -29.51
CA ALA A 462 -25.69 7.80 -30.57
C ALA A 462 -26.57 6.55 -30.73
N VAL A 463 -27.02 5.97 -29.61
CA VAL A 463 -27.93 4.81 -29.61
C VAL A 463 -29.32 5.18 -30.12
N ASP A 464 -29.91 6.32 -29.69
CA ASP A 464 -31.20 6.82 -30.22
C ASP A 464 -31.14 7.11 -31.74
N SER A 465 -29.96 7.41 -32.26
CA SER A 465 -29.77 7.66 -33.70
C SER A 465 -29.68 6.39 -34.56
N LEU A 466 -29.52 5.19 -33.97
CA LEU A 466 -29.31 3.95 -34.72
C LEU A 466 -30.50 3.54 -35.60
N ASP A 467 -31.71 3.91 -35.19
CA ASP A 467 -32.94 3.61 -35.94
C ASP A 467 -33.29 4.70 -36.97
N ARG A 468 -32.45 5.75 -37.11
CA ARG A 468 -32.66 6.85 -38.07
C ARG A 468 -31.65 6.79 -39.24
N PRO A 469 -32.03 7.18 -40.46
CA PRO A 469 -31.19 7.07 -41.66
C PRO A 469 -30.01 8.06 -41.72
N ALA A 470 -29.86 8.99 -40.76
CA ALA A 470 -28.79 9.98 -40.76
C ALA A 470 -27.57 9.50 -39.97
N GLU A 471 -26.38 9.57 -40.57
CA GLU A 471 -25.13 9.26 -39.87
C GLU A 471 -24.81 10.34 -38.83
N LEU A 472 -24.78 9.95 -37.55
CA LEU A 472 -24.37 10.83 -36.46
C LEU A 472 -22.84 10.85 -36.34
N SER A 473 -22.24 12.03 -36.42
CA SER A 473 -20.81 12.23 -36.16
C SER A 473 -20.51 12.36 -34.66
N ILE A 474 -19.25 12.13 -34.27
CA ILE A 474 -18.79 12.29 -32.88
C ILE A 474 -19.09 13.71 -32.38
N LEU A 475 -18.79 14.73 -33.18
CA LEU A 475 -19.07 16.13 -32.85
C LEU A 475 -20.57 16.39 -32.75
N GLY A 476 -21.38 15.81 -33.65
CA GLY A 476 -22.83 15.91 -33.61
C GLY A 476 -23.44 15.34 -32.32
N ALA A 477 -22.91 14.23 -31.81
CA ALA A 477 -23.32 13.67 -30.52
C ALA A 477 -23.03 14.64 -29.37
N HIS A 478 -21.82 15.21 -29.31
CA HIS A 478 -21.42 16.14 -28.25
C HIS A 478 -22.15 17.48 -28.33
N GLN A 479 -22.43 17.97 -29.53
CA GLN A 479 -23.26 19.17 -29.71
C GLN A 479 -24.67 18.99 -29.14
N GLN A 480 -25.26 17.80 -29.27
CA GLN A 480 -26.56 17.51 -28.65
C GLN A 480 -26.46 17.45 -27.13
N VAL A 481 -25.38 16.88 -26.58
CA VAL A 481 -25.10 16.95 -25.13
C VAL A 481 -24.98 18.39 -24.66
N LEU A 482 -24.23 19.24 -25.36
CA LEU A 482 -24.07 20.66 -25.03
C LEU A 482 -25.39 21.44 -25.03
N ARG A 483 -26.28 21.16 -25.99
CA ARG A 483 -27.63 21.76 -26.03
C ARG A 483 -28.49 21.43 -24.80
N ARG A 484 -28.18 20.33 -24.12
CA ARG A 484 -28.90 19.83 -22.93
C ARG A 484 -28.05 19.90 -21.66
N ALA A 485 -26.87 20.51 -21.72
CA ALA A 485 -25.89 20.51 -20.62
C ALA A 485 -26.51 21.01 -19.31
N ARG A 486 -27.32 22.06 -19.35
CA ARG A 486 -28.01 22.58 -18.15
C ARG A 486 -28.83 21.49 -17.43
N HIS A 487 -29.64 20.73 -18.16
CA HIS A 487 -30.48 19.71 -17.56
C HIS A 487 -29.69 18.48 -17.12
N LEU A 488 -28.68 18.09 -17.90
CA LEU A 488 -27.77 17.00 -17.55
C LEU A 488 -26.98 17.32 -16.27
N THR A 489 -26.35 18.49 -16.20
CA THR A 489 -25.60 18.96 -15.04
C THR A 489 -26.50 19.06 -13.80
N LEU A 490 -27.70 19.63 -13.92
CA LEU A 490 -28.62 19.74 -12.77
C LEU A 490 -29.10 18.37 -12.26
N ALA A 491 -29.38 17.43 -13.16
CA ALA A 491 -29.78 16.07 -12.77
C ALA A 491 -28.62 15.35 -12.06
N SER A 492 -27.43 15.32 -12.67
CA SER A 492 -26.25 14.66 -12.09
C SER A 492 -25.79 15.32 -10.79
N LEU A 493 -25.77 16.65 -10.73
CA LEU A 493 -25.41 17.38 -9.51
C LEU A 493 -26.35 17.05 -8.36
N ARG A 494 -27.67 16.99 -8.62
CA ARG A 494 -28.64 16.60 -7.59
C ARG A 494 -28.39 15.18 -7.10
N VAL A 495 -28.10 14.24 -8.02
CA VAL A 495 -27.77 12.87 -7.64
C VAL A 495 -26.51 12.84 -6.75
N PHE A 496 -25.44 13.49 -7.19
CA PHE A 496 -24.18 13.53 -6.43
C PHE A 496 -24.34 14.18 -5.05
N VAL A 497 -25.06 15.30 -4.95
CA VAL A 497 -25.29 15.97 -3.66
C VAL A 497 -26.09 15.09 -2.71
N VAL A 498 -27.18 14.47 -3.17
CA VAL A 498 -27.99 13.59 -2.31
C VAL A 498 -27.18 12.38 -1.85
N VAL A 499 -26.42 11.77 -2.75
CA VAL A 499 -25.56 10.62 -2.43
C VAL A 499 -24.50 11.02 -1.43
N ALA A 500 -23.79 12.13 -1.66
CA ALA A 500 -22.79 12.64 -0.75
C ALA A 500 -23.36 12.85 0.66
N LEU A 501 -24.54 13.49 0.77
CA LEU A 501 -25.23 13.70 2.05
C LEU A 501 -25.62 12.39 2.74
N LEU A 502 -26.12 11.40 1.99
CA LEU A 502 -26.48 10.10 2.54
C LEU A 502 -25.24 9.31 3.00
N THR A 503 -24.10 9.44 2.31
CA THR A 503 -22.87 8.74 2.66
C THR A 503 -22.14 9.33 3.88
N ILE A 504 -22.56 10.47 4.41
CA ILE A 504 -22.00 11.04 5.65
C ILE A 504 -22.16 10.08 6.84
N THR A 505 -23.19 9.23 6.83
CA THR A 505 -23.45 8.28 7.92
C THR A 505 -23.47 6.84 7.41
N VAL A 506 -22.98 5.89 8.22
CA VAL A 506 -23.01 4.45 7.89
C VAL A 506 -24.45 3.96 7.61
N ILE A 507 -25.43 4.49 8.36
CA ILE A 507 -26.86 4.18 8.19
C ILE A 507 -27.40 4.71 6.86
N GLY A 508 -26.88 5.82 6.36
CA GLY A 508 -27.31 6.41 5.09
C GLY A 508 -26.76 5.71 3.85
N ILE A 509 -25.67 4.95 3.95
CA ILE A 509 -25.03 4.24 2.83
C ILE A 509 -26.01 3.31 2.08
N PRO A 510 -26.80 2.42 2.74
CA PRO A 510 -27.81 1.62 2.05
C PRO A 510 -28.82 2.45 1.25
N PHE A 511 -29.27 3.59 1.79
CA PHE A 511 -30.18 4.48 1.09
C PHE A 511 -29.52 5.19 -0.09
N ALA A 512 -28.24 5.55 0.03
CA ALA A 512 -27.45 6.10 -1.07
C ALA A 512 -27.36 5.12 -2.24
N VAL A 513 -27.14 3.84 -1.95
CA VAL A 513 -27.09 2.77 -2.96
C VAL A 513 -28.44 2.62 -3.68
N VAL A 514 -29.54 2.52 -2.94
CA VAL A 514 -30.89 2.41 -3.55
C VAL A 514 -31.20 3.66 -4.38
N TYR A 515 -30.89 4.84 -3.86
CA TYR A 515 -31.07 6.10 -4.57
C TYR A 515 -30.26 6.16 -5.87
N LEU A 516 -28.99 5.76 -5.85
CA LEU A 516 -28.16 5.66 -7.06
C LEU A 516 -28.75 4.71 -8.09
N ILE A 517 -29.25 3.55 -7.68
CA ILE A 517 -29.85 2.57 -8.58
C ILE A 517 -31.07 3.18 -9.29
N TRP A 518 -32.00 3.77 -8.53
CA TRP A 518 -33.21 4.35 -9.08
C TRP A 518 -32.96 5.51 -10.05
N HIS A 519 -31.86 6.25 -9.85
CA HIS A 519 -31.51 7.39 -10.70
C HIS A 519 -30.43 7.07 -11.75
N SER A 520 -30.06 5.79 -11.90
CA SER A 520 -28.96 5.35 -12.79
C SER A 520 -29.21 5.60 -14.28
N LEU A 521 -30.47 5.77 -14.71
CA LEU A 521 -30.86 6.00 -16.10
C LEU A 521 -31.30 7.45 -16.37
N ALA A 522 -31.07 8.38 -15.44
CA ALA A 522 -31.48 9.77 -15.58
C ALA A 522 -30.80 10.48 -16.77
N ASN A 523 -29.54 10.15 -17.05
CA ASN A 523 -28.82 10.71 -18.21
C ASN A 523 -29.49 10.31 -19.53
N GLN A 524 -29.92 9.05 -19.63
CA GLN A 524 -30.65 8.52 -20.78
C GLN A 524 -31.98 9.25 -20.94
N ALA A 525 -32.73 9.44 -19.86
CA ALA A 525 -33.99 10.18 -19.88
C ALA A 525 -33.82 11.64 -20.37
N VAL A 526 -32.80 12.36 -19.90
CA VAL A 526 -32.51 13.74 -20.36
C VAL A 526 -32.23 13.78 -21.86
N MET A 527 -31.47 12.82 -22.39
CA MET A 527 -30.99 12.85 -23.77
C MET A 527 -31.97 12.26 -24.78
N ILE A 528 -32.60 11.13 -24.45
CA ILE A 528 -33.51 10.39 -25.33
C ILE A 528 -34.89 11.04 -25.34
N GLU A 529 -35.51 11.20 -24.17
CA GLU A 529 -36.85 11.78 -24.06
C GLU A 529 -36.85 13.31 -24.06
N LYS A 530 -35.68 13.95 -23.98
CA LYS A 530 -35.53 15.42 -24.11
C LYS A 530 -36.33 16.18 -23.04
N ILE A 531 -36.37 15.63 -21.83
CA ILE A 531 -37.09 16.21 -20.67
C ILE A 531 -36.16 17.00 -19.73
N SER A 532 -36.77 17.68 -18.75
CA SER A 532 -36.06 18.48 -17.75
C SER A 532 -35.40 17.62 -16.67
N ALA A 533 -34.46 18.17 -15.91
CA ALA A 533 -33.70 17.45 -14.89
C ALA A 533 -34.59 16.73 -13.85
N THR A 534 -35.57 17.42 -13.28
CA THR A 534 -36.48 16.82 -12.27
C THR A 534 -37.36 15.74 -12.88
N ALA A 535 -37.87 15.95 -14.10
CA ALA A 535 -38.66 14.95 -14.80
C ALA A 535 -37.83 13.71 -15.14
N ALA A 536 -36.56 13.89 -15.54
CA ALA A 536 -35.64 12.80 -15.85
C ALA A 536 -35.32 11.91 -14.65
N LEU A 537 -35.17 12.50 -13.45
CA LEU A 537 -34.95 11.74 -12.22
C LEU A 537 -36.18 10.88 -11.88
N GLY A 538 -37.38 11.47 -11.92
CA GLY A 538 -38.63 10.72 -11.70
C GLY A 538 -38.86 9.65 -12.76
N ARG A 539 -38.51 9.93 -14.02
CA ARG A 539 -38.62 8.95 -15.11
C ARG A 539 -37.67 7.77 -14.94
N SER A 540 -36.42 8.04 -14.55
CA SER A 540 -35.46 6.97 -14.22
C SER A 540 -36.00 6.10 -13.07
N GLU A 541 -36.53 6.71 -12.02
CA GLU A 541 -37.11 5.99 -10.89
C GLU A 541 -38.28 5.10 -11.31
N GLU A 542 -39.19 5.62 -12.15
CA GLU A 542 -40.33 4.87 -12.69
C GLU A 542 -39.88 3.62 -13.45
N ILE A 543 -38.88 3.75 -14.33
CA ILE A 543 -38.33 2.65 -15.13
C ILE A 543 -37.63 1.62 -14.23
N VAL A 544 -36.80 2.08 -13.29
CA VAL A 544 -35.94 1.19 -12.50
C VAL A 544 -36.67 0.52 -11.34
N ARG A 545 -37.74 1.12 -10.78
CA ARG A 545 -38.42 0.59 -9.59
C ARG A 545 -39.02 -0.81 -9.82
N GLY A 546 -39.51 -1.11 -11.03
CA GLY A 546 -40.07 -2.42 -11.36
C GLY A 546 -39.02 -3.53 -11.49
N ASP A 547 -37.79 -3.18 -11.89
CA ASP A 547 -36.71 -4.11 -12.25
C ASP A 547 -35.39 -3.77 -11.52
N THR A 548 -35.47 -3.26 -10.30
CA THR A 548 -34.33 -2.66 -9.56
C THR A 548 -33.12 -3.60 -9.46
N LEU A 549 -33.33 -4.86 -9.08
CA LEU A 549 -32.25 -5.85 -8.95
C LEU A 549 -31.59 -6.16 -10.29
N ARG A 550 -32.36 -6.14 -11.38
CA ARG A 550 -31.87 -6.42 -12.72
C ARG A 550 -31.05 -5.26 -13.26
N THR A 551 -31.57 -4.05 -13.18
CA THR A 551 -30.84 -2.84 -13.60
C THR A 551 -29.55 -2.68 -12.80
N PHE A 552 -29.61 -2.86 -11.47
CA PHE A 552 -28.43 -2.87 -10.63
C PHE A 552 -27.45 -3.97 -11.05
N GLY A 553 -27.89 -5.21 -11.18
CA GLY A 553 -27.01 -6.34 -11.52
C GLY A 553 -26.28 -6.15 -12.85
N VAL A 554 -26.98 -5.67 -13.89
CA VAL A 554 -26.38 -5.44 -15.22
C VAL A 554 -25.41 -4.26 -15.20
N LEU A 555 -25.82 -3.11 -14.66
CA LEU A 555 -24.96 -1.92 -14.62
C LEU A 555 -23.77 -2.11 -13.68
N ALA A 556 -23.96 -2.74 -12.51
CA ALA A 556 -22.89 -3.03 -11.58
C ALA A 556 -21.88 -3.99 -12.19
N PHE A 557 -22.33 -5.07 -12.86
CA PHE A 557 -21.43 -6.01 -13.54
C PHE A 557 -20.58 -5.30 -14.60
N VAL A 558 -21.20 -4.53 -15.50
CA VAL A 558 -20.47 -3.86 -16.58
C VAL A 558 -19.51 -2.82 -16.05
N ASN A 559 -19.94 -1.97 -15.12
CA ASN A 559 -19.06 -0.96 -14.55
C ASN A 559 -17.93 -1.57 -13.72
N LEU A 560 -18.16 -2.66 -12.98
CA LEU A 560 -17.10 -3.36 -12.24
C LEU A 560 -16.04 -3.93 -13.18
N VAL A 561 -16.45 -4.58 -14.28
CA VAL A 561 -15.53 -5.12 -15.29
C VAL A 561 -14.70 -3.99 -15.92
N ILE A 562 -15.35 -2.87 -16.30
CA ILE A 562 -14.65 -1.72 -16.87
C ILE A 562 -13.69 -1.11 -15.85
N VAL A 563 -14.13 -0.99 -14.59
CA VAL A 563 -13.33 -0.39 -13.55
C VAL A 563 -12.05 -1.19 -13.28
N ALA A 564 -12.16 -2.52 -13.31
CA ALA A 564 -11.03 -3.42 -13.15
C ALA A 564 -10.15 -3.50 -14.40
N ALA A 565 -10.70 -3.37 -15.60
CA ALA A 565 -9.97 -3.62 -16.84
C ALA A 565 -8.76 -2.71 -17.04
N GLY A 566 -8.89 -1.40 -16.80
CA GLY A 566 -7.79 -0.44 -16.97
C GLY A 566 -6.59 -0.74 -16.06
N PRO A 567 -6.78 -0.84 -14.74
CA PRO A 567 -5.71 -1.17 -13.81
C PRO A 567 -5.11 -2.56 -14.06
N VAL A 568 -5.93 -3.57 -14.37
CA VAL A 568 -5.42 -4.92 -14.68
C VAL A 568 -4.51 -4.87 -15.91
N LEU A 569 -4.88 -4.16 -16.97
CA LEU A 569 -4.02 -3.98 -18.14
C LEU A 569 -2.73 -3.22 -17.80
N GLY A 570 -2.82 -2.20 -16.94
CA GLY A 570 -1.64 -1.48 -16.43
C GLY A 570 -0.69 -2.39 -15.65
N ILE A 571 -1.21 -3.19 -14.72
CA ILE A 571 -0.43 -4.15 -13.92
C ILE A 571 0.20 -5.22 -14.83
N VAL A 572 -0.54 -5.74 -15.81
CA VAL A 572 0.03 -6.69 -16.78
C VAL A 572 1.18 -6.04 -17.55
N ALA A 573 1.05 -4.77 -17.95
CA ALA A 573 2.14 -4.05 -18.60
C ALA A 573 3.35 -3.82 -17.68
N LEU A 574 3.12 -3.54 -16.39
CA LEU A 574 4.17 -3.43 -15.36
C LEU A 574 5.04 -4.69 -15.34
N PHE A 575 4.42 -5.87 -15.21
CA PHE A 575 5.16 -7.14 -15.13
C PHE A 575 5.79 -7.59 -16.44
N LEU A 576 5.22 -7.23 -17.60
CA LEU A 576 5.75 -7.68 -18.89
C LEU A 576 6.92 -6.84 -19.39
N TRP A 577 6.87 -5.51 -19.21
CA TRP A 577 7.78 -4.58 -19.89
C TRP A 577 8.40 -3.50 -18.98
N ASN A 578 8.10 -3.52 -17.67
CA ASN A 578 8.53 -2.52 -16.69
C ASN A 578 8.48 -1.04 -17.16
N PRO A 579 7.34 -0.57 -17.74
CA PRO A 579 7.18 0.81 -18.15
C PRO A 579 7.11 1.77 -16.95
N SER A 580 7.38 3.06 -17.18
CA SER A 580 7.21 4.07 -16.14
C SER A 580 5.75 4.17 -15.64
N LEU A 581 5.56 4.58 -14.38
CA LEU A 581 4.22 4.71 -13.78
C LEU A 581 3.28 5.63 -14.60
N ALA A 582 3.83 6.65 -15.26
CA ALA A 582 3.08 7.52 -16.16
C ALA A 582 2.50 6.75 -17.37
N VAL A 583 3.27 5.85 -17.96
CA VAL A 583 2.83 5.01 -19.08
C VAL A 583 1.76 4.02 -18.61
N ILE A 584 1.92 3.43 -17.42
CA ILE A 584 0.92 2.51 -16.84
C ILE A 584 -0.42 3.24 -16.63
N ASN A 585 -0.39 4.43 -16.04
CA ASN A 585 -1.59 5.24 -15.83
C ASN A 585 -2.23 5.69 -17.16
N LEU A 586 -1.42 5.95 -18.19
CA LEU A 586 -1.91 6.23 -19.54
C LEU A 586 -2.61 5.01 -20.16
N ILE A 587 -2.06 3.80 -19.99
CA ILE A 587 -2.70 2.54 -20.44
C ILE A 587 -4.06 2.36 -19.76
N SER A 588 -4.12 2.56 -18.43
CA SER A 588 -5.38 2.51 -17.69
C SER A 588 -6.39 3.52 -18.24
N ALA A 589 -5.99 4.79 -18.38
CA ALA A 589 -6.87 5.85 -18.89
C ALA A 589 -7.36 5.58 -20.33
N ALA A 590 -6.50 5.06 -21.21
CA ALA A 590 -6.88 4.68 -22.58
C ALA A 590 -7.87 3.51 -22.61
N ALA A 591 -7.67 2.50 -21.75
CA ALA A 591 -8.62 1.40 -21.61
C ALA A 591 -10.00 1.90 -21.16
N TYR A 592 -10.06 2.80 -20.16
CA TYR A 592 -11.32 3.44 -19.76
C TYR A 592 -11.98 4.22 -20.88
N ALA A 593 -11.22 5.05 -21.61
CA ALA A 593 -11.75 5.81 -22.74
C ALA A 593 -12.39 4.90 -23.80
N ILE A 594 -11.85 3.69 -24.02
CA ILE A 594 -12.41 2.71 -24.96
C ILE A 594 -13.62 1.99 -24.35
N LEU A 595 -13.60 1.67 -23.06
CA LEU A 595 -14.58 0.77 -22.45
C LEU A 595 -15.82 1.47 -21.88
N VAL A 596 -15.71 2.70 -21.34
CA VAL A 596 -16.85 3.42 -20.74
C VAL A 596 -18.04 3.59 -21.71
N PRO A 597 -17.85 3.87 -23.03
CA PRO A 597 -18.97 3.97 -23.94
C PRO A 597 -19.77 2.66 -24.09
N TYR A 598 -19.14 1.49 -23.86
CA TYR A 598 -19.86 0.22 -23.82
C TYR A 598 -20.91 0.19 -22.69
N ALA A 599 -20.56 0.70 -21.50
CA ALA A 599 -21.52 0.84 -20.41
C ALA A 599 -22.63 1.83 -20.71
N GLY A 600 -22.30 2.93 -21.39
CA GLY A 600 -23.27 3.90 -21.88
C GLY A 600 -24.29 3.29 -22.85
N ILE A 601 -23.85 2.40 -23.75
CA ILE A 601 -24.75 1.64 -24.64
C ILE A 601 -25.62 0.67 -23.81
N VAL A 602 -25.05 -0.05 -22.84
CA VAL A 602 -25.81 -0.95 -21.96
C VAL A 602 -26.90 -0.20 -21.20
N ALA A 603 -26.57 0.97 -20.64
CA ALA A 603 -27.53 1.83 -19.95
C ALA A 603 -28.62 2.36 -20.90
N ALA A 604 -28.27 2.76 -22.12
CA ALA A 604 -29.25 3.16 -23.13
C ALA A 604 -30.18 2.00 -23.52
N LEU A 605 -29.65 0.78 -23.71
CA LEU A 605 -30.48 -0.40 -24.00
C LEU A 605 -31.39 -0.80 -22.84
N LEU A 606 -30.93 -0.64 -21.59
CA LEU A 606 -31.76 -0.82 -20.39
C LEU A 606 -32.88 0.23 -20.29
N PHE A 607 -32.66 1.44 -20.81
CA PHE A 607 -33.68 2.48 -20.81
C PHE A 607 -34.84 2.18 -21.79
N TYR A 608 -34.57 1.49 -22.90
CA TYR A 608 -35.57 1.07 -23.88
C TYR A 608 -36.23 -0.30 -23.59
N ASP A 609 -35.78 -1.00 -22.55
CA ASP A 609 -36.29 -2.32 -22.15
C ASP A 609 -37.44 -2.17 -21.14
#